data_AF-A0A1H0M1E2-F1
#
_entry.id   AF-A0A1H0M1E2-F1
#
_cell.length_a   1.000
_cell.length_b   1.000
_cell.length_c   1.000
_cell.angle_alpha   90.00
_cell.angle_beta   90.00
_cell.angle_gamma   90.00
#
_symmetry.space_group_name_H-M   'P 1'
#
loop_
_entity.id
_entity.type
_entity.pdbx_description
1 polymer ?
#
loop_
_entity_poly.entity_id
_entity_poly.type
_entity_poly.pdbx_seq_one_letter_code
_entity_poly.pdbx_strand_id
1 'polypeptide(L)' 'MVELSCGHTQHLRHQPPWQSRAWVMDPVQRLEKIGQPFACGWCAQGSVSDNLGD' A
#
# COMPACT_ATOMS: atom_id res chain seq x y z
N MET A 1 6.96 -1.52 -7.13
CA MET A 1 6.88 -0.21 -6.44
C MET A 1 5.75 0.59 -7.07
N VAL A 2 5.05 1.43 -6.31
CA VAL A 2 4.04 2.37 -6.86
C VAL A 2 4.20 3.72 -6.17
N GLU A 3 4.11 4.79 -6.95
CA GLU A 3 4.07 6.17 -6.46
C GLU A 3 2.62 6.50 -6.08
N LEU A 4 2.40 6.88 -4.82
CA LEU A 4 1.10 7.31 -4.33
C LEU A 4 0.86 8.79 -4.67
N SER A 5 -0.40 9.25 -4.59
CA SER A 5 -0.77 10.64 -4.86
C SER A 5 -0.06 11.66 -3.96
N CYS A 6 0.50 11.23 -2.82
CA CYS A 6 1.32 12.06 -1.94
C CYS A 6 2.81 12.15 -2.36
N GLY A 7 3.20 11.54 -3.48
CA GLY A 7 4.58 11.53 -4.00
C GLY A 7 5.50 10.44 -3.45
N HIS A 8 5.08 9.72 -2.40
CA HIS A 8 5.89 8.63 -1.83
C HIS A 8 5.75 7.32 -2.62
N THR A 9 6.83 6.56 -2.66
CA THR A 9 6.82 5.19 -3.19
C THR A 9 6.51 4.17 -2.08
N GLN A 10 5.56 3.28 -2.32
CA GLN A 10 5.20 2.21 -1.38
C GLN A 10 5.09 0.84 -2.05
N HIS A 11 5.64 -0.19 -1.39
CA HIS A 11 5.52 -1.57 -1.84
C HIS A 11 4.23 -2.20 -1.30
N LEU A 12 3.10 -2.03 -2.02
CA LEU A 12 1.80 -2.58 -1.58
C LEU A 12 1.73 -4.11 -1.58
N ARG A 13 2.46 -4.78 -2.49
CA ARG A 13 2.41 -6.24 -2.65
C ARG A 13 3.55 -7.00 -1.98
N HIS A 14 4.49 -6.30 -1.36
CA HIS A 14 5.67 -6.93 -0.75
C HIS A 14 5.71 -6.66 0.76
N GLN A 15 4.79 -7.31 1.49
CA GLN A 15 4.76 -7.33 2.96
C GLN A 15 4.92 -8.78 3.45
N PRO A 16 6.16 -9.25 3.64
CA PRO A 16 6.41 -10.54 4.29
C PRO A 16 5.87 -10.55 5.72
N PRO A 17 5.41 -11.71 6.24
CA PRO A 17 5.32 -13.02 5.58
C PRO A 17 4.17 -13.09 4.56
N TRP A 18 4.02 -14.22 3.85
CA TRP A 18 2.87 -14.41 2.95
C TRP A 18 1.54 -14.28 3.71
N GLN A 19 0.58 -13.56 3.12
CA GLN A 19 -0.73 -13.29 3.73
C GLN A 19 -1.86 -13.71 2.79
N SER A 20 -2.79 -14.51 3.30
CA SER A 20 -4.03 -14.82 2.59
C SER A 20 -4.97 -13.62 2.65
N ARG A 21 -5.50 -13.21 1.49
CA ARG A 21 -6.52 -12.16 1.36
C ARG A 21 -7.83 -12.81 0.93
N ALA A 22 -8.61 -13.29 1.90
CA ALA A 22 -9.86 -14.04 1.64
C ALA A 22 -10.84 -13.29 0.72
N TRP A 23 -10.91 -11.97 0.85
CA TRP A 23 -11.76 -11.10 0.05
C TRP A 23 -11.48 -11.15 -1.46
N VAL A 24 -10.30 -11.63 -1.89
CA VAL A 24 -9.93 -11.73 -3.31
C VAL A 24 -10.76 -12.79 -4.04
N MET A 25 -11.16 -13.85 -3.33
CA MET A 25 -11.87 -15.00 -3.89
C MET A 25 -13.38 -14.74 -4.06
N ASP A 26 -13.93 -13.80 -3.29
CA ASP A 26 -15.34 -13.43 -3.38
C ASP A 26 -15.52 -12.22 -4.31
N PRO A 27 -16.33 -12.33 -5.39
CA PRO A 27 -16.44 -11.27 -6.38
C PRO A 27 -17.08 -9.99 -5.81
N VAL A 28 -17.99 -10.10 -4.84
CA VAL A 28 -18.65 -8.95 -4.22
C VAL A 28 -17.65 -8.18 -3.37
N GLN A 29 -16.97 -8.86 -2.44
CA GLN A 29 -15.94 -8.27 -1.60
C GLN A 29 -14.77 -7.73 -2.42
N ARG A 30 -14.41 -8.39 -3.52
CA ARG A 30 -13.39 -7.90 -4.45
C ARG A 30 -13.80 -6.56 -5.05
N LEU A 31 -15.05 -6.44 -5.54
CA LEU A 31 -15.55 -5.19 -6.12
C LEU A 31 -15.55 -4.06 -5.07
N GLU A 32 -15.89 -4.35 -3.82
CA GLU A 32 -15.86 -3.36 -2.73
C GLU A 32 -14.45 -2.80 -2.45
N LYS A 33 -13.41 -3.60 -2.69
CA LYS A 33 -12.00 -3.19 -2.45
C LYS A 33 -11.35 -2.49 -3.66
N ILE A 34 -11.88 -2.67 -4.86
CA ILE A 34 -11.35 -2.01 -6.07
C ILE A 34 -11.61 -0.50 -6.00
N GLY A 35 -10.62 0.30 -6.37
CA GLY A 35 -10.73 1.77 -6.40
C GLY A 35 -10.62 2.46 -5.04
N GLN A 36 -10.52 1.71 -3.94
CA GLN A 36 -10.33 2.28 -2.62
C GLN A 36 -8.93 2.92 -2.49
N PRO A 37 -8.82 4.07 -1.79
CA PRO A 37 -7.53 4.71 -1.59
C PRO A 37 -6.62 3.89 -0.67
N PHE A 38 -5.32 3.97 -0.91
CA PHE A 38 -4.31 3.38 -0.01
C PHE A 38 -3.77 4.45 0.94
N ALA A 39 -3.69 4.10 2.23
CA ALA A 39 -3.00 4.93 3.20
C ALA A 39 -1.48 4.88 2.95
N CYS A 40 -0.86 6.05 2.85
CA CYS A 40 0.58 6.16 2.75
C CYS A 40 1.22 5.93 4.13
N GLY A 41 2.02 4.86 4.24
CA GLY A 41 2.74 4.54 5.48
C GLY A 41 3.75 5.62 5.86
N TRP A 42 4.38 6.28 4.88
CA TRP A 42 5.32 7.38 5.10
C TRP A 42 4.62 8.62 5.66
N CYS A 43 3.48 9.02 5.10
CA CYS A 43 2.70 10.14 5.63
C CYS A 43 2.23 9.87 7.08
N ALA A 44 1.86 8.63 7.40
CA ALA A 44 1.41 8.25 8.74
C ALA A 44 2.53 8.26 9.80
N GLN A 45 3.79 8.08 9.39
CA GLN A 45 4.95 8.07 10.29
C GLN A 45 5.45 9.47 10.66
N GLY A 46 4.99 10.53 9.97
CA GLY A 46 5.54 11.88 10.13
C GLY A 46 6.83 12.08 9.33
N SER A 47 7.49 13.24 9.49
CA SER A 47 8.70 13.61 8.75
C SER A 47 9.93 12.82 9.22
N VAL A 48 9.99 11.53 8.88
CA VAL A 48 11.28 10.84 8.80
C VAL A 48 11.84 11.13 7.41
N SER A 49 12.98 11.81 7.39
CA SER A 49 13.67 12.29 6.19
C SER A 49 13.94 11.13 5.23
N ASP A 50 13.21 11.10 4.12
CA ASP A 50 13.45 10.19 3.01
C ASP A 50 14.68 10.69 2.25
N ASN A 51 15.87 10.21 2.62
CA ASN A 51 17.05 10.23 1.76
C ASN A 51 17.99 9.10 2.23
N LEU A 52 17.76 7.89 1.74
CA LEU A 52 18.86 6.93 1.59
C LEU A 52 19.25 6.91 0.11
N GLY A 53 19.88 8.00 -0.31
CA GLY A 53 20.72 8.04 -1.50
C GLY A 53 22.17 8.04 -1.04
N ASP A 54 22.85 6.91 -1.25
CA ASP A 54 24.24 6.83 -1.73
C ASP A 54 24.31 5.65 -2.70
#